data_AF-A0A3M2W9Z4-F1
#
_entry.id   AF-A0A3M2W9Z4-F1
#
_cell.length_a   1.000
_cell.length_b   1.000
_cell.length_c   1.000
_cell.angle_alpha   90.00
_cell.angle_beta   90.00
_cell.angle_gamma   90.00
#
_symmetry.space_group_name_H-M   'P 1'
#
loop_
_entity.id
_entity.type
_entity.pdbx_description
1 polymer ?
#
loop_
_entity_poly.entity_id
_entity_poly.type
_entity_poly.pdbx_seq_one_letter_code
_entity_poly.pdbx_strand_id
1 'polypeptide(L)'
;MSEQHNERGPIKAVIFDMDGLLLDTEGVYTEVTHLIASRHGRTFDWSIKQHTIGRGARDFSDYVIKALELPMSIDEFLEIRE
;
A
#
# COMPACT_ATOMS: atom_id res chain seq x y z
N MET A 1 -36.60 4.31 21.59
CA MET A 1 -36.61 4.39 20.11
C MET A 1 -35.90 3.14 19.63
N SER A 2 -36.66 2.14 19.18
CA SER A 2 -36.16 0.82 18.83
C SER A 2 -35.57 0.82 17.42
N GLU A 3 -34.29 0.47 17.30
CA GLU A 3 -33.63 0.22 16.03
C GLU A 3 -34.29 -0.99 15.35
N GLN A 4 -34.97 -0.75 14.22
CA GLN A 4 -35.46 -1.80 13.36
C GLN A 4 -34.26 -2.49 12.71
N HIS A 5 -33.91 -3.67 13.20
CA HIS A 5 -33.07 -4.61 12.46
C HIS A 5 -33.87 -5.08 11.25
N ASN A 6 -33.60 -4.47 10.09
CA ASN A 6 -34.13 -4.95 8.82
C ASN A 6 -33.47 -6.31 8.55
N GLU A 7 -34.25 -7.40 8.58
CA GLU A 7 -33.75 -8.74 8.25
C GLU A 7 -33.18 -8.71 6.83
N ARG A 8 -31.85 -8.82 6.69
CA ARG A 8 -31.20 -8.91 5.39
C ARG A 8 -31.63 -10.23 4.76
N GLY A 9 -32.27 -10.17 3.58
CA GLY A 9 -32.59 -11.35 2.79
C GLY A 9 -31.34 -12.20 2.46
N PRO A 10 -31.51 -13.43 1.95
CA PRO A 10 -30.40 -14.35 1.74
C PRO A 10 -29.33 -13.74 0.83
N ILE A 11 -28.06 -13.80 1.26
CA ILE A 11 -26.92 -13.36 0.47
C ILE A 11 -26.83 -14.23 -0.79
N LYS A 12 -26.87 -13.60 -1.98
CA LYS A 12 -26.86 -14.31 -3.27
C LYS A 12 -25.47 -14.37 -3.93
N ALA A 13 -24.59 -13.44 -3.59
CA ALA A 13 -23.24 -13.34 -4.14
C ALA A 13 -22.34 -12.56 -3.18
N VAL A 14 -21.03 -12.75 -3.34
CA VAL A 14 -19.97 -12.04 -2.60
C VAL A 14 -18.93 -11.57 -3.60
N ILE A 15 -18.45 -10.33 -3.44
CA ILE A 15 -17.34 -9.77 -4.20
C ILE A 15 -16.14 -9.74 -3.28
N PHE A 16 -15.05 -10.35 -3.71
CA PHE A 16 -13.77 -10.31 -3.01
C PHE A 16 -12.82 -9.37 -3.75
N ASP A 17 -12.12 -8.55 -2.98
CA ASP A 17 -10.95 -7.86 -3.49
C ASP A 17 -9.81 -8.87 -3.69
N MET A 18 -8.96 -8.64 -4.68
CA MET A 18 -7.86 -9.56 -5.00
C MET A 18 -6.64 -9.28 -4.13
N ASP A 19 -6.18 -8.03 -4.17
CA ASP A 19 -4.94 -7.59 -3.53
C ASP A 19 -5.16 -7.35 -2.04
N GLY A 20 -4.26 -7.86 -1.21
CA GLY A 20 -4.35 -7.74 0.25
C GLY A 20 -5.49 -8.55 0.89
N LEU A 21 -6.31 -9.26 0.12
CA LEU A 21 -7.38 -10.14 0.61
C LEU A 21 -7.24 -11.59 0.11
N LEU A 22 -7.30 -11.82 -1.20
CA LEU A 22 -7.09 -13.16 -1.77
C LEU A 22 -5.60 -13.49 -1.88
N LEU A 23 -4.78 -12.49 -2.18
CA LEU A 23 -3.32 -12.59 -2.29
C LEU A 23 -2.67 -11.64 -1.28
N ASP A 24 -1.66 -12.12 -0.55
CA ASP A 24 -0.81 -11.27 0.30
C ASP A 24 0.22 -10.52 -0.55
N THR A 25 -0.24 -9.47 -1.24
CA THR A 25 0.62 -8.59 -2.05
C THR A 25 1.31 -7.51 -1.23
N GLU A 26 0.82 -7.24 -0.02
CA GLU A 26 1.36 -6.24 0.91
C GLU A 26 2.79 -6.55 1.35
N GLY A 27 3.11 -7.83 1.58
CA GLY A 27 4.47 -8.28 1.90
C GLY A 27 5.46 -7.95 0.79
N VAL A 28 5.11 -8.29 -0.46
CA VAL A 28 5.95 -8.07 -1.64
C VAL A 28 6.18 -6.58 -1.91
N TYR A 29 5.13 -5.75 -1.83
CA TYR A 29 5.30 -4.29 -1.98
C TYR A 29 6.23 -3.69 -0.93
N THR A 30 6.17 -4.21 0.30
CA THR A 30 7.05 -3.78 1.38
C THR A 30 8.50 -4.15 1.11
N GLU A 31 8.74 -5.39 0.67
CA GLU A 31 10.07 -5.91 0.37
C GLU A 31 10.72 -5.14 -0.80
N VAL A 32 9.98 -4.94 -1.89
CA VAL A 32 10.49 -4.19 -3.06
C VAL A 32 10.84 -2.76 -2.66
N THR A 33 9.96 -2.08 -1.92
CA THR A 33 10.22 -0.71 -1.43
C THR A 33 11.45 -0.66 -0.52
N HIS A 34 11.59 -1.64 0.37
CA HIS A 34 12.74 -1.75 1.25
C HIS A 34 14.04 -2.02 0.47
N LEU A 35 14.00 -2.84 -0.58
CA LEU A 35 15.15 -3.10 -1.44
C LEU A 35 15.59 -1.83 -2.19
N ILE A 36 14.65 -1.05 -2.72
CA ILE A 36 14.94 0.25 -3.36
C ILE A 36 15.60 1.18 -2.35
N ALA A 37 14.99 1.36 -1.18
CA ALA A 37 15.54 2.20 -0.11
C ALA A 37 16.96 1.78 0.31
N SER A 38 17.19 0.47 0.45
CA SER A 38 18.46 -0.10 0.88
C SER A 38 19.60 0.19 -0.07
N ARG A 39 19.33 0.29 -1.39
CA ARG A 39 20.34 0.70 -2.40
C ARG A 39 20.87 2.12 -2.17
N HIS A 40 20.10 2.96 -1.47
CA HIS A 40 20.48 4.32 -1.10
C HIS A 40 20.92 4.44 0.37
N GLY A 41 21.15 3.31 1.06
CA GLY A 41 21.51 3.31 2.48
C GLY A 41 20.38 3.76 3.41
N ARG A 42 19.13 3.63 2.97
CA ARG A 42 17.92 4.03 3.71
C ARG A 42 17.10 2.81 4.10
N THR A 43 16.32 2.94 5.18
CA THR A 43 15.50 1.84 5.71
C THR A 43 14.03 2.20 5.59
N PHE A 44 13.27 1.41 4.81
CA PHE A 44 11.82 1.47 4.83
C PHE A 44 11.29 0.57 5.96
N ASP A 45 10.80 1.18 7.03
CA ASP A 45 10.27 0.48 8.21
C ASP A 45 8.78 0.80 8.45
N TRP A 46 8.23 0.25 9.54
CA TRP A 46 6.83 0.46 9.89
C TRP A 46 6.47 1.92 10.18
N SER A 47 7.42 2.75 10.66
CA SER A 47 7.18 4.16 10.93
C SER A 47 6.83 4.92 9.65
N ILE A 48 7.41 4.51 8.52
CA ILE A 48 7.16 5.09 7.20
C ILE A 48 5.99 4.37 6.52
N LYS A 49 5.95 3.03 6.57
CA LYS A 49 4.91 2.23 5.92
C LYS A 49 3.50 2.60 6.38
N GLN A 50 3.28 2.86 7.67
CA GLN A 50 1.94 3.20 8.15
C GLN A 50 1.36 4.46 7.51
N HIS A 51 2.22 5.40 7.09
CA HIS A 51 1.78 6.63 6.44
C HIS A 51 1.49 6.45 4.95
N THR A 52 1.86 5.30 4.37
CA THR A 52 1.64 5.00 2.95
C THR A 52 0.39 4.17 2.68
N ILE A 53 -0.20 3.55 3.70
CA ILE A 53 -1.39 2.69 3.57
C ILE A 53 -2.57 3.52 3.02
N GLY A 54 -3.25 2.99 2.01
CA GLY A 54 -4.40 3.63 1.37
C GLY A 54 -4.06 4.77 0.40
N ARG A 55 -2.77 5.04 0.16
CA ARG A 55 -2.35 6.02 -0.86
C ARG A 55 -2.31 5.40 -2.25
N GLY A 56 -2.62 6.19 -3.27
CA GLY A 56 -2.37 5.82 -4.66
C GLY A 56 -0.87 5.75 -4.97
N ALA A 57 -0.51 5.06 -6.06
CA ALA A 57 0.88 4.80 -6.45
C ALA A 57 1.79 6.05 -6.50
N ARG A 58 1.29 7.17 -7.02
CA ARG A 58 2.06 8.43 -7.09
C ARG A 58 2.25 9.08 -5.73
N ASP A 59 1.19 9.21 -4.95
CA ASP A 59 1.26 9.78 -3.60
C ASP A 59 2.11 8.93 -2.65
N PHE A 60 2.06 7.60 -2.81
CA PHE A 60 2.96 6.67 -2.15
C PHE A 60 4.42 6.99 -2.48
N SER A 61 4.74 7.09 -3.77
CA SER A 61 6.11 7.29 -4.24
C SER A 61 6.67 8.65 -3.80
N ASP A 62 5.87 9.71 -3.94
CA ASP A 62 6.22 11.05 -3.47
C ASP A 62 6.53 11.06 -1.96
N TYR A 63 5.68 10.41 -1.15
CA TYR A 63 5.90 10.31 0.28
C TYR A 63 7.18 9.54 0.61
N VAL A 64 7.41 8.37 0.01
CA VAL A 64 8.58 7.53 0.29
C VAL A 64 9.88 8.24 -0.11
N ILE A 65 9.92 8.86 -1.28
CA ILE A 65 11.09 9.63 -1.76
C ILE A 65 11.41 10.77 -0.78
N LYS A 66 10.40 11.52 -0.32
CA LYS A 66 10.59 12.61 0.63
C LYS A 66 11.00 12.12 2.03
N ALA A 67 10.34 11.08 2.54
CA ALA A 67 10.60 10.54 3.87
C ALA A 67 11.99 9.90 3.99
N LEU A 68 12.47 9.28 2.91
CA LEU A 68 13.78 8.64 2.85
C LEU A 68 14.86 9.47 2.18
N GLU A 69 14.52 10.67 1.70
CA GLU A 69 15.40 11.58 0.96
C GLU A 69 16.11 10.84 -0.20
N LEU A 70 15.35 10.08 -0.99
CA LEU A 70 15.90 9.31 -2.11
C LEU A 70 16.26 10.26 -3.27
N PRO A 71 17.45 10.13 -3.87
CA PRO A 71 17.89 10.98 -4.97
C PRO A 71 17.32 10.51 -6.32
N MET A 72 15.99 10.42 -6.42
CA MET A 72 15.29 10.00 -7.63
C MET A 72 13.92 10.67 -7.76
N SER A 73 13.40 10.69 -8.98
CA SER A 73 12.08 11.20 -9.29
C SER A 73 10.96 10.18 -9.00
N ILE A 74 9.72 10.66 -8.95
CA ILE A 74 8.53 9.81 -8.78
C ILE A 74 8.42 8.80 -9.92
N ASP A 75 8.68 9.23 -11.17
CA ASP A 75 8.54 8.36 -12.33
C ASP A 75 9.62 7.27 -12.35
N GLU A 76 10.88 7.59 -12.01
CA GLU A 76 11.94 6.58 -11.83
C GLU A 76 11.59 5.58 -10.73
N PHE A 77 11.00 6.05 -9.62
CA PHE A 77 10.63 5.17 -8.51
C PHE A 77 9.48 4.23 -8.91
N LEU A 78 8.54 4.71 -9.71
CA LEU A 78 7.46 3.89 -10.27
C LEU A 78 8.00 2.85 -11.25
N GLU A 79 8.91 3.25 -12.16
CA GLU A 79 9.51 2.36 -13.15
C GLU A 79 10.34 1.24 -12.52
N ILE A 80 11.05 1.50 -11.43
CA ILE A 80 11.82 0.47 -10.70
C ILE A 80 10.90 -0.50 -9.92
N ARG A 81 9.69 -0.05 -9.57
CA ARG A 81 8.74 -0.83 -8.76
C ARG A 81 7.83 -1.74 -9.58
N GLU A 82 7.65 -1.45 -10.87
CA GLU A 82 6.94 -2.31 -11.83
C GLU A 82 7.79 -3.52 -12.25
#